data_AF-A0A8X7CTG5-F1
#
_entry.id   AF-A0A8X7CTG5-F1
#
_cell.length_a   1.000
_cell.length_b   1.000
_cell.length_c   1.000
_cell.angle_alpha   90.00
_cell.angle_beta   90.00
_cell.angle_gamma   90.00
#
_symmetry.space_group_name_H-M   'P 1'
#
loop_
_entity.id
_entity.type
_entity.pdbx_description
1 polymer ?
#
loop_
_entity_poly.entity_id
_entity_poly.type
_entity_poly.pdbx_seq_one_letter_code
_entity_poly.pdbx_strand_id
1 'polypeptide(L)'
;MVGPSRTLRCSLACPLFFISVGSLIWSVVICCNLTTPQIKRDEVVQELNGSTKMLCFLSLCFTGIWIPGLVAWLEIDVVNLRGWRKLFQIFNSWLGVCIVLLLGVGSRHFRHAVLEKYIKYLKKLFHSNEINPARNFEYTNGYRFEYKNYYY
;
A
#
# COMPACT_ATOMS: atom_id res chain seq x y z
N MET A 1 -8.17 37.49 -9.96
CA MET A 1 -7.93 36.72 -8.73
C MET A 1 -6.46 36.85 -8.36
N VAL A 2 -6.14 37.54 -7.27
CA VAL A 2 -4.76 37.69 -6.81
C VAL A 2 -4.36 36.35 -6.18
N GLY A 3 -3.31 35.72 -6.70
CA GLY A 3 -2.83 34.43 -6.19
C GLY A 3 -2.28 34.54 -4.75
N PRO A 4 -2.09 33.40 -4.04
CA PRO A 4 -1.56 33.40 -2.69
C PRO A 4 -0.17 34.05 -2.64
N SER A 5 0.06 34.88 -1.62
CA SER A 5 1.33 35.58 -1.43
C SER A 5 2.50 34.60 -1.24
N ARG A 6 3.71 35.01 -1.63
CA ARG A 6 4.92 34.17 -1.54
C ARG A 6 5.18 33.68 -0.10
N THR A 7 4.91 34.53 0.89
CA THR A 7 5.01 34.20 2.32
C THR A 7 4.06 33.06 2.71
N LEU A 8 2.81 33.10 2.24
CA LEU A 8 1.82 32.05 2.49
C LEU A 8 2.23 30.72 1.82
N ARG A 9 2.73 30.79 0.58
CA ARG A 9 3.23 29.59 -0.14
C ARG A 9 4.40 28.95 0.60
N CYS A 10 5.36 29.73 1.06
CA CYS A 10 6.49 29.23 1.87
C CYS A 10 6.02 28.65 3.21
N SER A 11 5.11 29.32 3.92
CA SER A 11 4.61 28.84 5.21
C SER A 11 3.94 27.48 5.14
N LEU A 12 3.32 27.14 4.00
CA LEU A 12 2.70 25.84 3.76
C LEU A 12 3.70 24.80 3.21
N ALA A 13 4.63 25.23 2.36
CA ALA A 13 5.61 24.36 1.72
C ALA A 13 6.71 23.86 2.67
N CYS A 14 7.25 24.73 3.53
CA CYS A 14 8.34 24.41 4.44
C CYS A 14 8.02 23.24 5.39
N PRO A 15 6.89 23.22 6.14
CA PRO A 15 6.60 22.10 7.05
C PRO A 15 6.44 20.77 6.29
N LEU A 16 5.82 20.79 5.11
CA LEU A 16 5.67 19.60 4.27
C LEU A 16 7.03 19.06 3.81
N PHE A 17 7.96 19.95 3.44
CA PHE A 17 9.32 19.56 3.12
C PHE A 17 10.02 18.87 4.31
N PHE A 18 10.01 19.51 5.49
CA PHE A 18 10.65 18.95 6.69
C PHE A 18 10.05 17.61 7.11
N ILE A 19 8.73 17.46 7.05
CA ILE A 19 8.05 16.19 7.37
C ILE A 19 8.44 15.11 6.36
N SER A 20 8.46 15.43 5.05
CA SER A 20 8.81 14.45 4.01
C SER A 20 10.26 13.94 4.13
N VAL A 21 11.21 14.86 4.32
CA VAL A 21 12.63 14.53 4.49
C VAL A 21 12.86 13.82 5.83
N GLY A 22 12.23 14.27 6.91
CA GLY A 22 12.31 13.62 8.22
C GLY A 22 11.77 12.19 8.18
N SER A 23 10.62 11.97 7.52
CA SER A 23 10.04 10.65 7.31
C SER A 23 10.98 9.73 6.52
N LEU A 24 11.66 10.27 5.50
CA LEU A 24 12.62 9.50 4.72
C LEU A 24 13.84 9.09 5.56
N ILE A 25 14.43 10.03 6.30
CA ILE A 25 15.57 9.75 7.18
C ILE A 25 15.18 8.66 8.19
N TRP A 26 14.02 8.80 8.83
CA TRP A 26 13.56 7.83 9.82
C TRP A 26 13.31 6.45 9.21
N SER A 27 12.72 6.41 8.01
CA SER A 27 12.49 5.14 7.29
C SER A 27 13.80 4.42 6.95
N VAL A 28 14.84 5.18 6.53
CA VAL A 28 16.17 4.63 6.27
C VAL A 28 16.80 4.09 7.55
N VAL A 29 16.73 4.84 8.66
CA VAL A 29 17.26 4.42 9.96
C VAL A 29 16.59 3.12 10.42
N ILE A 30 15.26 3.00 10.33
CA ILE A 30 14.55 1.76 10.67
C ILE A 30 15.00 0.62 9.76
N CYS A 31 15.14 0.85 8.45
CA CYS A 31 15.62 -0.16 7.50
C CYS A 31 17.02 -0.67 7.87
N CYS A 32 17.94 0.22 8.23
CA CYS A 32 19.28 -0.14 8.69
C CYS A 32 19.23 -0.96 9.99
N ASN A 33 18.44 -0.52 10.97
CA ASN A 33 18.30 -1.22 12.25
C ASN A 33 17.72 -2.64 12.10
N LEU A 34 16.81 -2.85 11.14
CA LEU A 34 16.25 -4.18 10.85
C LEU A 34 17.21 -5.11 10.10
N THR A 35 18.34 -4.59 9.61
CA THR A 35 19.40 -5.43 9.00
C THR A 35 20.24 -6.12 10.07
N THR A 36 20.36 -5.52 11.26
CA THR A 36 21.01 -6.10 12.44
C THR A 36 20.02 -6.14 13.62
N PRO A 37 18.98 -6.99 13.54
CA PRO A 37 17.92 -7.02 14.53
C PRO A 37 18.45 -7.50 15.89
N GLN A 38 18.17 -6.75 16.95
CA GLN A 38 18.43 -7.19 18.33
C GLN A 38 17.37 -8.18 18.83
N ILE A 39 16.22 -8.27 18.15
CA ILE A 39 15.09 -9.14 18.51
C ILE A 39 15.36 -10.55 17.98
N LYS A 40 15.33 -11.55 18.87
CA LYS A 40 15.58 -12.97 18.53
C LYS A 40 14.41 -13.70 17.85
N ARG A 41 13.28 -13.02 17.60
CA ARG A 41 12.09 -13.60 16.95
C ARG A 41 12.13 -13.31 15.46
N ASP A 42 12.67 -14.26 14.69
CA ASP A 42 12.86 -14.13 13.24
C ASP A 42 11.56 -13.88 12.48
N GLU A 43 10.45 -14.46 12.92
CA GLU A 43 9.13 -14.25 12.30
C GLU A 43 8.71 -12.78 12.34
N VAL A 44 8.86 -12.14 13.50
CA VAL A 44 8.53 -10.73 13.71
C VAL A 44 9.47 -9.84 12.90
N VAL A 45 10.76 -10.18 12.89
CA VAL A 45 11.78 -9.44 12.12
C VAL A 45 11.48 -9.51 10.62
N GLN A 46 11.16 -10.68 10.07
CA GLN A 46 10.83 -10.83 8.65
C GLN A 46 9.60 -10.00 8.27
N GLU A 47 8.58 -9.99 9.12
CA GLU A 47 7.36 -9.23 8.88
C GLU A 47 7.58 -7.72 8.91
N LEU A 48 8.29 -7.24 9.94
CA LEU A 48 8.68 -5.83 10.04
C LEU A 48 9.57 -5.40 8.88
N ASN A 49 10.51 -6.25 8.46
CA ASN A 49 11.45 -5.95 7.38
C ASN A 49 10.72 -5.75 6.04
N GLY A 50 9.74 -6.61 5.73
CA GLY A 50 8.93 -6.47 4.52
C GLY A 50 8.16 -5.15 4.48
N SER A 51 7.44 -4.84 5.56
CA SER A 51 6.64 -3.61 5.67
C SER A 51 7.52 -2.36 5.67
N THR A 52 8.65 -2.39 6.36
CA THR A 52 9.59 -1.26 6.43
C THR A 52 10.24 -0.98 5.09
N LYS A 53 10.64 -2.00 4.32
CA LYS A 53 11.19 -1.82 2.98
C LYS A 53 10.18 -1.14 2.04
N MET A 54 8.91 -1.55 2.10
CA MET A 54 7.83 -0.92 1.33
C MET A 54 7.59 0.53 1.77
N LEU A 55 7.61 0.80 3.08
CA LEU A 55 7.48 2.16 3.62
C LEU A 55 8.66 3.06 3.19
N CYS A 56 9.88 2.55 3.26
CA CYS A 56 11.09 3.25 2.82
C CYS A 56 11.04 3.58 1.33
N PHE A 57 10.64 2.61 0.50
CA PHE A 57 10.42 2.83 -0.94
C PHE A 57 9.35 3.90 -1.20
N LEU A 58 8.20 3.82 -0.54
CA LEU A 58 7.14 4.83 -0.64
C LEU A 58 7.64 6.21 -0.21
N SER A 59 8.40 6.29 0.89
CA SER A 59 8.96 7.55 1.37
C SER A 59 9.99 8.13 0.39
N LEU A 60 10.81 7.30 -0.26
CA LEU A 60 11.73 7.73 -1.32
C LEU A 60 10.97 8.30 -2.52
N CYS A 61 9.96 7.58 -3.02
CA CYS A 61 9.12 8.05 -4.12
C CYS A 61 8.41 9.35 -3.76
N PHE A 62 7.84 9.43 -2.55
CA PHE A 62 7.15 10.61 -2.05
C PHE A 62 8.08 11.83 -2.07
N THR A 63 9.26 11.72 -1.45
CA THR A 63 10.25 12.79 -1.40
C THR A 63 10.74 13.17 -2.80
N GLY A 64 10.99 12.20 -3.68
CA GLY A 64 11.39 12.44 -5.07
C GLY A 64 10.34 13.16 -5.91
N ILE A 65 9.04 12.94 -5.63
CA ILE A 65 7.93 13.62 -6.32
C ILE A 65 7.66 15.00 -5.71
N TRP A 66 7.73 15.11 -4.39
CA TRP A 66 7.37 16.31 -3.65
C TRP A 66 8.42 17.40 -3.70
N ILE A 67 9.72 17.07 -3.66
CA ILE A 67 10.79 18.09 -3.71
C ILE A 67 10.68 18.96 -4.98
N PRO A 68 10.63 18.40 -6.21
CA PRO A 68 10.47 19.23 -7.40
C PRO A 68 9.06 19.84 -7.49
N GLY A 69 8.06 19.23 -6.85
CA GLY A 69 6.70 19.78 -6.74
C GLY A 69 6.67 21.10 -5.97
N LEU A 70 7.38 21.13 -4.82
CA LEU A 70 7.55 22.32 -4.00
C LEU A 70 8.37 23.40 -4.72
N VAL A 71 9.45 23.02 -5.40
CA VAL A 71 10.24 23.97 -6.22
C VAL A 71 9.38 24.59 -7.32
N ALA A 72 8.57 23.79 -8.01
CA ALA A 72 7.65 24.26 -9.04
C ALA A 72 6.55 25.18 -8.47
N TRP A 73 6.07 24.92 -7.24
CA TRP A 73 5.06 25.72 -6.54
C TRP A 73 5.59 27.08 -6.07
N LEU A 74 6.84 27.11 -5.59
CA LEU A 74 7.52 28.32 -5.14
C LEU A 74 7.98 29.24 -6.28
N GLU A 75 7.80 28.81 -7.54
CA GLU A 75 8.16 29.58 -8.73
C GLU A 75 9.61 30.05 -8.66
N ILE A 76 10.50 29.14 -8.26
CA ILE A 76 11.94 29.41 -8.25
C ILE A 76 12.39 29.44 -9.72
N ASP A 77 12.57 30.65 -10.27
CA ASP A 77 12.89 30.92 -11.68
C ASP A 77 14.16 30.22 -12.21
N VAL A 78 14.94 29.61 -11.32
CA VAL A 78 16.18 28.89 -11.64
C VAL A 78 15.92 27.56 -12.35
N VAL A 79 14.73 26.96 -12.23
CA VAL A 79 14.44 25.63 -12.78
C VAL A 79 13.14 25.64 -13.59
N ASN A 80 13.23 25.39 -14.89
CA ASN A 80 12.08 25.34 -15.79
C ASN A 80 11.23 24.06 -15.57
N LEU A 81 10.40 24.06 -14.53
CA LEU A 81 9.54 22.94 -14.11
C LEU A 81 8.08 23.06 -14.61
N ARG A 82 7.85 23.75 -15.73
CA ARG A 82 6.49 24.06 -16.22
C ARG A 82 5.64 22.80 -16.46
N GLY A 83 6.25 21.70 -16.91
CA GLY A 83 5.60 20.41 -17.08
C GLY A 83 5.41 19.61 -15.78
N TRP A 84 6.20 19.91 -14.75
CA TRP A 84 6.21 19.15 -13.50
C TRP A 84 4.91 19.29 -12.72
N ARG A 85 4.23 20.44 -12.78
CA ARG A 85 2.95 20.64 -12.07
C ARG A 85 1.89 19.61 -12.47
N LYS A 86 1.81 19.26 -13.77
CA LYS A 86 0.89 18.23 -14.27
C LYS A 86 1.29 16.84 -13.78
N LEU A 87 2.58 16.51 -13.87
CA LEU A 87 3.11 15.23 -13.39
C LEU A 87 2.89 15.07 -11.88
N PHE A 88 3.18 16.12 -11.10
CA PHE A 88 2.95 16.15 -9.66
C PHE A 88 1.49 15.85 -9.31
N GLN A 89 0.53 16.46 -10.02
CA GLN A 89 -0.89 16.19 -9.80
C GLN A 89 -1.26 14.72 -10.09
N ILE A 90 -0.74 14.15 -11.19
CA ILE A 90 -0.94 12.74 -11.53
C ILE A 90 -0.37 11.85 -10.43
N PHE A 91 0.90 12.02 -10.06
CA PHE A 91 1.52 11.22 -9.03
C PHE A 91 0.81 11.34 -7.68
N ASN A 92 0.37 12.54 -7.31
CA ASN A 92 -0.34 12.78 -6.06
C ASN A 92 -1.74 12.11 -6.05
N SER A 93 -2.43 12.05 -7.20
CA SER A 93 -3.71 11.32 -7.31
C SER A 93 -3.56 9.80 -7.21
N TRP A 94 -2.42 9.26 -7.66
CA TRP A 94 -2.13 7.83 -7.64
C TRP A 94 -1.53 7.34 -6.32
N LEU A 95 -1.12 8.26 -5.45
CA LEU A 95 -0.42 7.98 -4.21
C LEU A 95 -1.25 7.11 -3.27
N GLY A 96 -2.54 7.40 -3.12
CA GLY A 96 -3.45 6.57 -2.32
C GLY A 96 -3.57 5.14 -2.86
N VAL A 97 -3.63 4.99 -4.19
CA VAL A 97 -3.66 3.67 -4.85
C VAL A 97 -2.36 2.91 -4.57
N CYS A 98 -1.20 3.56 -4.71
CA CYS A 98 0.09 2.97 -4.40
C CYS A 98 0.19 2.52 -2.93
N ILE A 99 -0.30 3.32 -1.98
CA ILE A 99 -0.34 2.95 -0.56
C ILE A 99 -1.20 1.70 -0.35
N VAL A 100 -2.42 1.67 -0.91
CA VAL A 100 -3.32 0.51 -0.76
C VAL A 100 -2.72 -0.74 -1.39
N LEU A 101 -2.10 -0.64 -2.57
CA LEU A 101 -1.51 -1.79 -3.23
C LEU A 101 -0.26 -2.31 -2.53
N LEU A 102 0.66 -1.41 -2.13
CA LEU A 102 1.94 -1.81 -1.54
C LEU A 102 1.78 -2.19 -0.06
N LEU A 103 1.16 -1.34 0.76
CA LEU A 103 1.03 -1.56 2.21
C LEU A 103 -0.22 -2.35 2.58
N GLY A 104 -1.29 -2.26 1.78
CA GLY A 104 -2.52 -3.02 2.00
C GLY A 104 -2.42 -4.42 1.39
N VAL A 105 -2.63 -4.52 0.08
CA VAL A 105 -2.71 -5.81 -0.65
C VAL A 105 -1.37 -6.56 -0.62
N GLY A 106 -0.25 -5.84 -0.71
CA GLY A 106 1.10 -6.39 -0.63
C GLY A 106 1.48 -6.91 0.76
N SER A 107 0.74 -6.55 1.81
CA SER A 107 0.99 -7.02 3.18
C SER A 107 0.91 -8.54 3.27
N ARG A 108 1.83 -9.12 4.05
CA ARG A 108 1.87 -10.57 4.31
C ARG A 108 0.59 -11.01 5.04
N HIS A 109 0.07 -10.20 5.96
CA HIS A 109 -1.18 -10.49 6.66
C HIS A 109 -2.38 -10.52 5.72
N PHE A 110 -2.49 -9.53 4.83
CA PHE A 110 -3.61 -9.49 3.89
C PHE A 110 -3.57 -10.70 2.95
N ARG A 111 -2.39 -11.02 2.40
CA ARG A 111 -2.21 -12.20 1.56
C ARG A 111 -2.53 -13.50 2.31
N HIS A 112 -2.03 -13.66 3.52
CA HIS A 112 -2.26 -14.89 4.27
C HIS A 112 -3.72 -15.03 4.73
N ALA A 113 -4.34 -13.93 5.19
CA ALA A 113 -5.72 -13.94 5.64
C ALA A 113 -6.73 -14.11 4.50
N VAL A 114 -6.49 -13.48 3.34
CA VAL A 114 -7.46 -13.44 2.23
C VAL A 114 -7.12 -14.48 1.17
N LEU A 115 -5.93 -14.43 0.57
CA LEU A 115 -5.56 -15.37 -0.50
C LEU A 115 -5.52 -16.80 0.01
N GLU A 116 -4.97 -17.05 1.20
CA GLU A 116 -4.83 -18.43 1.68
C GLU A 116 -6.18 -19.05 2.09
N LYS A 117 -7.08 -18.27 2.71
CA LYS A 117 -8.46 -18.72 2.97
C LYS A 117 -9.24 -18.94 1.67
N TYR A 118 -9.09 -18.05 0.70
CA TYR A 118 -9.77 -18.15 -0.59
C TYR A 118 -9.27 -19.36 -1.40
N ILE A 119 -7.95 -19.60 -1.43
CA ILE A 119 -7.36 -20.77 -2.09
C ILE A 119 -7.83 -22.07 -1.40
N LYS A 120 -7.88 -22.11 -0.05
CA LYS A 120 -8.43 -23.26 0.68
C LYS A 120 -9.90 -23.51 0.34
N TYR A 121 -10.70 -22.44 0.24
CA TYR A 121 -12.10 -22.53 -0.18
C TYR A 121 -12.24 -23.08 -1.60
N LEU A 122 -11.48 -22.54 -2.56
CA LEU A 122 -11.47 -23.01 -3.95
C LEU A 122 -11.04 -24.47 -4.06
N LYS A 123 -9.96 -24.88 -3.37
CA LYS A 123 -9.54 -26.29 -3.34
C LYS A 123 -10.64 -27.20 -2.82
N LYS A 124 -11.36 -26.79 -1.76
CA LYS A 124 -12.49 -27.56 -1.23
C LYS A 124 -13.64 -27.67 -2.24
N LEU A 125 -13.93 -26.59 -2.97
CA LEU A 125 -14.98 -26.57 -4.01
C LEU A 125 -14.63 -27.51 -5.18
N PHE A 126 -13.40 -27.43 -5.70
CA PHE A 126 -12.96 -28.26 -6.82
C PHE A 126 -12.83 -29.74 -6.45
N HIS A 127 -12.26 -30.05 -5.29
CA HIS A 127 -12.14 -31.44 -4.84
C HIS A 127 -13.51 -32.07 -4.52
N SER A 128 -14.47 -31.26 -4.03
CA SER A 128 -15.87 -31.69 -3.86
C SER A 128 -16.58 -31.96 -5.20
N ASN A 129 -16.21 -31.25 -6.27
CA ASN A 129 -16.77 -31.45 -7.60
C ASN A 129 -16.17 -32.67 -8.33
N GLU A 130 -14.88 -32.98 -8.11
CA GLU A 130 -14.27 -34.21 -8.66
C GLU A 130 -14.82 -35.49 -8.02
N ILE A 131 -15.21 -35.45 -6.75
CA ILE A 131 -15.78 -36.61 -6.03
C ILE A 131 -17.28 -36.80 -6.37
N ASN A 132 -17.94 -35.80 -6.97
CA ASN A 132 -19.33 -35.89 -7.43
C ASN A 132 -19.50 -35.31 -8.85
N PRO A 133 -19.03 -35.99 -9.91
CA PRO A 133 -19.33 -35.59 -11.28
C PRO A 133 -20.82 -35.78 -11.64
N ALA A 134 -21.64 -36.36 -10.74
CA ALA A 134 -23.00 -36.81 -11.01
C ALA A 134 -24.11 -35.96 -10.36
N ARG A 135 -23.84 -34.75 -9.87
CA ARG A 135 -24.92 -33.82 -9.51
C ARG A 135 -25.08 -32.74 -10.55
N ASN A 136 -25.83 -33.11 -11.58
CA ASN A 136 -26.59 -32.21 -12.43
C ASN A 136 -27.11 -31.03 -11.60
N PHE A 137 -26.85 -29.82 -12.08
CA PHE A 137 -27.53 -28.62 -11.63
C PHE A 137 -29.01 -28.73 -12.01
N GLU A 138 -29.81 -29.39 -11.17
CA GLU A 138 -31.24 -29.16 -11.16
C GLU A 138 -31.50 -27.83 -10.45
N TYR A 139 -31.74 -26.80 -11.24
CA TYR A 139 -32.47 -25.62 -10.77
C TYR A 139 -33.91 -26.07 -10.49
N THR A 140 -34.22 -26.35 -9.23
CA THR A 140 -35.60 -26.51 -8.79
C THR A 140 -35.93 -25.56 -7.65
N ASN A 141 -37.08 -24.91 -7.82
CA ASN A 141 -37.59 -23.80 -7.04
C ASN A 141 -37.62 -24.06 -5.53
N GLY A 142 -36.90 -23.21 -4.79
CA GLY A 142 -37.42 -22.62 -3.57
C GLY A 142 -37.67 -23.52 -2.37
N TYR A 143 -36.70 -24.30 -1.89
CA TYR A 143 -36.68 -24.74 -0.48
C TYR A 143 -35.26 -24.77 0.11
N ARG A 144 -35.15 -24.19 1.32
CA ARG A 144 -33.95 -24.05 2.15
C ARG A 144 -33.62 -25.40 2.81
N PHE A 145 -32.36 -25.84 2.75
CA PHE A 145 -31.86 -26.91 3.61
C PHE A 145 -30.60 -26.46 4.38
N GLU A 146 -30.74 -26.43 5.71
CA GLU A 146 -29.65 -26.26 6.67
C GLU A 146 -28.71 -27.47 6.63
N TYR A 147 -27.41 -27.23 6.50
CA TYR A 147 -26.41 -28.27 6.70
C TYR A 147 -26.16 -28.47 8.20
N LYS A 148 -26.81 -29.48 8.79
CA LYS A 148 -26.29 -30.16 9.97
C LYS A 148 -25.79 -31.54 9.55
N ASN A 149 -24.48 -31.69 9.48
CA ASN A 149 -23.85 -33.01 9.57
C ASN A 149 -22.75 -32.94 10.63
N TYR A 150 -23.17 -33.31 11.84
CA TYR A 150 -22.31 -33.78 12.91
C TYR A 150 -21.76 -35.14 12.49
N TYR A 151 -20.45 -35.31 12.49
CA TYR A 151 -19.84 -36.62 12.65
C TYR A 151 -18.74 -36.49 13.72
N TYR A 152 -18.92 -37.31 14.76
CA TYR A 152 -18.06 -37.50 15.92
C TYR A 152 -16.71 -38.10 15.51
#